data_AF-A0A0S3T2L9-F1
#
_entry.id   AF-A0A0S3T2L9-F1
#
_cell.length_a   1.000
_cell.length_b   1.000
_cell.length_c   1.000
_cell.angle_alpha   90.00
_cell.angle_beta   90.00
_cell.angle_gamma   90.00
#
_symmetry.space_group_name_H-M   'P 1'
#
loop_
_entity.id
_entity.type
_entity.pdbx_description
1 polymer ?
#
loop_
_entity_poly.entity_id
_entity_poly.type
_entity_poly.pdbx_seq_one_letter_code
_entity_poly.pdbx_strand_id
1 'polypeptide(L)'
;MTAAFNHKVYCRQALIGGNYAMLNTTTFIPNPDYYGALLWHRLMGRNVLSVSHEGSSFLRVYGHCSKKGHGITVLLINMSNSTTFRVSLVNDMNTDKEVGSSDAMREEYHLTPKDGNIQSEVVLLNGTPLKLTQSLDIPEMNPKLVDPSSTVKVKPHSIVFVYSKSFHAPACS
;
A
#
# COMPACT_ATOMS: atom_id res chain seq x y z
N MET A 1 -5.33 3.98 -11.32
CA MET A 1 -5.85 2.62 -11.04
C MET A 1 -7.27 2.52 -11.55
N THR A 2 -7.72 1.37 -12.06
CA THR A 2 -9.05 1.19 -12.69
C THR A 2 -10.23 1.52 -11.76
N ALA A 3 -10.06 1.35 -10.45
CA ALA A 3 -11.05 1.72 -9.44
C ALA A 3 -11.43 3.22 -9.49
N ALA A 4 -10.47 4.10 -9.80
CA ALA A 4 -10.73 5.55 -9.97
C ALA A 4 -11.62 5.86 -11.19
N PHE A 5 -11.70 4.92 -12.15
CA PHE A 5 -12.58 4.98 -13.31
C PHE A 5 -13.79 4.06 -13.15
N ASN A 6 -14.26 3.87 -11.91
CA ASN A 6 -15.48 3.15 -11.58
C ASN A 6 -15.55 1.67 -12.02
N HIS A 7 -14.41 1.03 -12.28
CA HIS A 7 -14.38 -0.41 -12.52
C HIS A 7 -14.65 -1.15 -11.21
N LYS A 8 -15.68 -2.01 -11.19
CA LYS A 8 -16.16 -2.69 -9.97
C LYS A 8 -15.37 -3.95 -9.63
N VAL A 9 -14.79 -4.61 -10.62
CA VAL A 9 -14.07 -5.88 -10.49
C VAL A 9 -12.82 -5.84 -11.36
N TYR A 10 -11.76 -6.48 -10.87
CA TYR A 10 -10.54 -6.73 -11.62
C TYR A 10 -10.16 -8.20 -11.44
N CYS A 11 -10.02 -8.92 -12.54
CA CYS A 11 -9.61 -10.33 -12.55
C CYS A 11 -8.13 -10.40 -12.95
N ARG A 12 -7.27 -10.78 -11.99
CA ARG A 12 -5.84 -10.96 -12.25
C ARG A 12 -5.60 -12.29 -12.96
N GLN A 13 -5.22 -12.24 -14.22
CA GLN A 13 -4.67 -13.39 -14.93
C GLN A 13 -3.18 -13.55 -14.57
N ALA A 14 -2.69 -14.66 -14.03
CA ALA A 14 -3.42 -15.80 -13.45
C ALA A 14 -3.01 -16.01 -11.99
N LEU A 15 -3.83 -16.74 -11.23
CA LEU A 15 -3.39 -17.25 -9.92
C LEU A 15 -2.21 -18.21 -10.09
N ILE A 16 -2.33 -19.15 -11.02
CA ILE A 16 -1.29 -20.09 -11.42
C ILE A 16 -1.31 -20.27 -12.95
N GLY A 17 -0.14 -20.47 -13.54
CA GLY A 17 0.05 -20.71 -14.97
C GLY A 17 0.65 -19.51 -15.70
N GLY A 18 1.67 -19.77 -16.52
CA GLY A 18 2.45 -18.73 -17.19
C GLY A 18 3.49 -18.05 -16.28
N ASN A 19 4.32 -17.19 -16.86
CA ASN A 19 5.38 -16.46 -16.15
C ASN A 19 4.89 -15.23 -15.36
N TYR A 20 3.63 -14.82 -15.55
CA TYR A 20 2.99 -13.69 -14.88
C TYR A 20 2.07 -14.12 -13.71
N ALA A 21 2.09 -15.41 -13.37
CA ALA A 21 1.25 -15.98 -12.32
C ALA A 21 1.58 -15.40 -10.94
N MET A 22 0.58 -15.31 -10.08
CA MET A 22 0.78 -14.89 -8.68
C MET A 22 1.52 -15.94 -7.86
N LEU A 23 1.42 -17.22 -8.23
CA LEU A 23 2.17 -18.33 -7.65
C LEU A 23 3.17 -18.87 -8.66
N ASN A 24 4.36 -19.25 -8.19
CA ASN A 24 5.32 -20.00 -8.97
C ASN A 24 4.68 -21.32 -9.46
N THR A 25 4.81 -21.62 -10.75
CA THR A 25 4.09 -22.74 -11.39
C THR A 25 4.56 -24.12 -10.94
N THR A 26 5.77 -24.21 -10.37
CA THR A 26 6.37 -25.48 -9.95
C THR A 26 6.31 -25.62 -8.42
N THR A 27 6.66 -24.56 -7.70
CA THR A 27 6.79 -24.62 -6.23
C THR A 27 5.53 -24.16 -5.50
N PHE A 28 4.58 -23.53 -6.20
CA PHE A 28 3.40 -22.87 -5.63
C PHE A 28 3.71 -21.76 -4.62
N ILE A 29 4.99 -21.35 -4.51
CA ILE A 29 5.40 -20.26 -3.65
C ILE A 29 4.91 -18.93 -4.24
N PRO A 30 4.33 -18.03 -3.43
CA PRO A 30 3.88 -16.72 -3.92
C PRO A 30 5.00 -15.88 -4.52
N ASN A 31 4.76 -15.35 -5.71
CA ASN A 31 5.58 -14.33 -6.36
C ASN A 31 5.33 -12.94 -5.74
N PRO A 32 6.21 -11.94 -5.95
CA PRO A 32 6.07 -10.60 -5.36
C PRO A 32 4.69 -9.95 -5.53
N ASP A 33 4.06 -10.12 -6.69
CA ASP A 33 2.74 -9.59 -7.00
C ASP A 33 1.63 -10.08 -6.05
N TYR A 34 1.75 -11.31 -5.55
CA TYR A 34 0.79 -11.87 -4.60
C TYR A 34 0.73 -11.05 -3.31
N TYR A 35 1.88 -10.64 -2.76
CA TYR A 35 1.93 -9.89 -1.51
C TYR A 35 1.37 -8.47 -1.66
N GLY A 36 1.59 -7.84 -2.82
CA GLY A 36 0.95 -6.57 -3.16
C GLY A 36 -0.57 -6.71 -3.25
N ALA A 37 -1.06 -7.76 -3.92
CA ALA A 37 -2.49 -8.05 -4.01
C ALA A 37 -3.12 -8.41 -2.66
N LEU A 38 -2.38 -9.11 -1.78
CA LEU A 38 -2.84 -9.47 -0.44
C LEU A 38 -2.97 -8.24 0.46
N LEU A 39 -1.99 -7.32 0.45
CA LEU A 39 -2.11 -6.06 1.18
C LEU A 39 -3.24 -5.20 0.63
N TRP A 40 -3.37 -5.12 -0.70
CA TRP A 40 -4.52 -4.47 -1.34
C TRP A 40 -5.83 -5.04 -0.80
N HIS A 41 -5.99 -6.37 -0.83
CA HIS A 41 -7.18 -7.04 -0.33
C HIS A 41 -7.44 -6.78 1.16
N ARG A 42 -6.40 -6.69 1.99
CA ARG A 42 -6.53 -6.49 3.45
C ARG A 42 -6.83 -5.04 3.82
N LEU A 43 -6.30 -4.06 3.07
CA LEU A 43 -6.27 -2.65 3.49
C LEU A 43 -7.22 -1.75 2.70
N MET A 44 -7.33 -1.94 1.38
CA MET A 44 -8.06 -1.03 0.51
C MET A 44 -9.56 -1.37 0.50
N GLY A 45 -10.41 -0.43 0.93
CA GLY A 45 -11.86 -0.60 0.95
C GLY A 45 -12.52 -0.37 -0.41
N ARG A 46 -13.86 -0.47 -0.42
CA ARG A 46 -14.66 -0.39 -1.66
C ARG A 46 -14.89 1.05 -2.14
N ASN A 47 -14.94 2.00 -1.21
CA ASN A 47 -15.19 3.41 -1.52
C ASN A 47 -13.89 4.06 -1.94
N VAL A 48 -13.84 4.54 -3.18
CA VAL A 48 -12.68 5.22 -3.76
C VAL A 48 -12.74 6.70 -3.39
N LEU A 49 -11.61 7.26 -2.96
CA LEU A 49 -11.46 8.67 -2.65
C LEU A 49 -10.74 9.38 -3.79
N SER A 50 -11.12 10.63 -4.04
CA SER A 50 -10.34 11.51 -4.90
C SER A 50 -9.05 11.90 -4.19
N VAL A 51 -7.92 11.88 -4.90
CA VAL A 51 -6.63 12.31 -4.38
C VAL A 51 -5.94 13.17 -5.42
N SER A 52 -5.51 14.36 -5.01
CA SER A 52 -4.65 15.25 -5.77
C SER A 52 -3.27 15.33 -5.12
N HIS A 53 -2.24 15.54 -5.94
CA HIS A 53 -0.91 15.90 -5.45
C HIS A 53 -0.20 16.78 -6.48
N GLU A 54 0.62 17.72 -5.99
CA GLU A 54 1.48 18.57 -6.84
C GLU A 54 2.89 17.97 -7.03
N GLY A 55 3.09 16.74 -6.56
CA GLY A 55 4.36 16.02 -6.67
C GLY A 55 4.73 15.54 -8.08
N SER A 56 5.92 14.94 -8.19
CA SER A 56 6.45 14.35 -9.42
C SER A 56 5.49 13.34 -10.07
N SER A 57 5.49 13.29 -11.41
CA SER A 57 4.78 12.26 -12.19
C SER A 57 5.27 10.83 -11.95
N PHE A 58 6.46 10.67 -11.35
CA PHE A 58 6.98 9.36 -10.92
C PHE A 58 6.36 8.86 -9.62
N LEU A 59 5.64 9.70 -8.88
CA LEU A 59 4.84 9.30 -7.74
C LEU A 59 3.39 9.14 -8.17
N ARG A 60 2.80 7.96 -7.94
CA ARG A 60 1.36 7.75 -8.10
C ARG A 60 0.72 7.55 -6.74
N VAL A 61 -0.42 8.19 -6.53
CA VAL A 61 -1.15 8.16 -5.26
C VAL A 61 -2.60 7.74 -5.52
N TYR A 62 -3.12 6.83 -4.69
CA TYR A 62 -4.52 6.40 -4.73
C TYR A 62 -5.07 6.31 -3.30
N GLY A 63 -6.30 6.76 -3.07
CA GLY A 63 -6.93 6.77 -1.75
C GLY A 63 -8.25 6.01 -1.77
N HIS A 64 -8.50 5.21 -0.73
CA HIS A 64 -9.76 4.52 -0.49
C HIS A 64 -10.15 4.68 0.98
N CYS A 65 -11.45 4.56 1.29
CA CYS A 65 -11.83 4.26 2.67
C CYS A 65 -11.18 2.95 3.10
N SER A 66 -10.79 2.84 4.36
CA SER A 66 -10.06 1.65 4.80
C SER A 66 -10.98 0.43 4.92
N LYS A 67 -10.44 -0.75 4.63
CA LYS A 67 -11.10 -2.02 4.95
C LYS A 67 -10.86 -2.45 6.40
N LYS A 68 -9.87 -1.88 7.09
CA LYS A 68 -9.57 -2.17 8.51
C LYS A 68 -10.58 -1.55 9.49
N GLY A 69 -11.48 -0.69 9.01
CA GLY A 69 -12.45 0.03 9.82
C GLY A 69 -12.43 1.51 9.48
N HIS A 70 -12.63 2.36 10.49
CA HIS A 70 -12.66 3.82 10.33
C HIS A 70 -11.34 4.38 9.79
N GLY A 71 -11.45 5.41 8.95
CA GLY A 71 -10.32 6.12 8.36
C GLY A 71 -10.08 5.72 6.90
N ILE A 72 -8.88 6.03 6.42
CA ILE A 72 -8.51 5.86 5.01
C ILE A 72 -7.30 4.95 4.85
N THR A 73 -7.16 4.39 3.65
CA THR A 73 -5.92 3.77 3.21
C THR A 73 -5.45 4.42 1.92
N VAL A 74 -4.18 4.82 1.91
CA VAL A 74 -3.52 5.44 0.76
C VAL A 74 -2.47 4.46 0.22
N LEU A 75 -2.44 4.29 -1.10
CA LEU A 75 -1.43 3.57 -1.84
C LEU A 75 -0.52 4.57 -2.55
N LEU A 76 0.78 4.49 -2.27
CA LEU A 76 1.83 5.28 -2.88
C LEU A 76 2.72 4.35 -3.71
N ILE A 77 2.96 4.71 -4.98
CA ILE A 77 3.85 3.96 -5.88
C ILE A 77 4.93 4.93 -6.36
N ASN A 78 6.18 4.67 -5.99
CA ASN A 78 7.32 5.45 -6.48
C ASN A 78 8.02 4.70 -7.61
N MET A 79 7.94 5.26 -8.81
CA MET A 79 8.56 4.74 -10.02
C MET A 79 9.93 5.38 -10.30
N SER A 80 10.37 6.37 -9.51
CA SER A 80 11.72 6.92 -9.62
C SER A 80 12.76 5.89 -9.19
N ASN A 81 13.90 5.89 -9.87
CA ASN A 81 15.04 5.01 -9.59
C ASN A 81 16.04 5.59 -8.58
N SER A 82 15.93 6.89 -8.27
CA SER A 82 16.94 7.61 -7.48
C SER A 82 16.33 8.50 -6.40
N THR A 83 15.06 8.90 -6.55
CA THR A 83 14.43 9.86 -5.66
C THR A 83 13.62 9.17 -4.57
N THR A 84 13.89 9.51 -3.31
CA THR A 84 12.96 9.22 -2.20
C THR A 84 11.97 10.38 -2.06
N PHE A 85 10.68 10.09 -2.16
CA PHE A 85 9.65 11.10 -1.92
C PHE A 85 9.28 11.19 -0.45
N ARG A 86 8.95 12.40 0.02
CA ARG A 86 8.40 12.64 1.35
C ARG A 86 6.99 13.18 1.17
N VAL A 87 6.00 12.45 1.67
CA VAL A 87 4.59 12.74 1.43
C VAL A 87 3.92 13.09 2.76
N SER A 88 3.26 14.24 2.81
CA SER A 88 2.37 14.63 3.91
C SER A 88 0.93 14.34 3.48
N LEU A 89 0.14 13.78 4.40
CA LEU A 89 -1.29 13.57 4.17
C LEU A 89 -2.03 14.79 4.73
N VAL A 90 -2.77 15.49 3.88
CA VAL A 90 -3.52 16.69 4.24
C VAL A 90 -4.97 16.51 3.81
N ASN A 91 -5.90 16.95 4.64
CA ASN A 91 -7.32 16.96 4.29
C ASN A 91 -7.64 18.25 3.53
N ASP A 92 -8.29 18.13 2.37
CA ASP A 92 -8.66 19.26 1.51
C ASP A 92 -9.85 20.06 2.10
N MET A 93 -10.60 19.42 3.00
CA MET A 93 -11.65 20.14 3.71
C MET A 93 -11.01 20.99 4.81
N ASN A 94 -11.08 22.32 4.62
CA ASN A 94 -10.87 23.39 5.60
C ASN A 94 -11.80 23.25 6.82
N THR A 95 -11.83 22.08 7.45
CA THR A 95 -12.37 21.92 8.77
C THR A 95 -11.21 22.11 9.71
N ASP A 96 -11.14 23.30 10.32
CA ASP A 96 -10.38 23.62 11.54
C ASP A 96 -10.86 22.80 12.74
N LYS A 97 -11.16 21.52 12.52
CA LYS A 97 -11.13 20.54 13.57
C LYS A 97 -9.70 20.07 13.51
N GLU A 98 -8.89 20.60 14.44
CA GLU A 98 -7.63 19.99 14.86
C GLU A 98 -7.74 18.50 14.61
N VAL A 99 -6.78 17.92 13.86
CA VAL A 99 -6.61 16.48 13.73
C VAL A 99 -6.81 15.94 15.13
N GLY A 100 -8.02 15.44 15.40
CA GLY A 100 -8.44 15.19 16.77
C GLY A 100 -7.36 14.30 17.32
N SER A 101 -6.77 14.71 18.44
CA SER A 101 -5.71 14.00 19.16
C SER A 101 -6.13 12.55 19.37
N SER A 102 -5.97 11.77 18.33
CA SER A 102 -6.18 10.36 18.33
C SER A 102 -4.77 9.86 18.41
N ASP A 103 -4.41 9.39 19.60
CA ASP A 103 -3.22 8.60 19.94
C ASP A 103 -3.04 7.34 19.05
N ALA A 104 -3.81 7.23 17.96
CA ALA A 104 -3.76 6.19 16.97
C ALA A 104 -2.61 6.46 16.01
N MET A 105 -1.53 5.71 16.22
CA MET A 105 -0.39 5.62 15.30
C MET A 105 -0.86 5.29 13.87
N ARG A 106 -0.20 5.89 12.89
CA ARG A 106 -0.35 5.57 11.47
C ARG A 106 0.37 4.27 11.17
N GLU A 107 -0.26 3.39 10.39
CA GLU A 107 0.33 2.13 9.98
C GLU A 107 0.90 2.25 8.56
N GLU A 108 2.17 1.87 8.39
CA GLU A 108 2.83 1.88 7.10
C GLU A 108 3.36 0.49 6.71
N TYR A 109 3.09 0.10 5.47
CA TYR A 109 3.52 -1.17 4.87
C TYR A 109 4.36 -0.87 3.64
N HIS A 110 5.68 -0.88 3.81
CA HIS A 110 6.64 -0.58 2.76
C HIS A 110 7.06 -1.86 2.05
N LEU A 111 6.63 -2.04 0.81
CA LEU A 111 7.09 -3.10 -0.07
C LEU A 111 8.27 -2.61 -0.90
N THR A 112 9.42 -3.26 -0.74
CA THR A 112 10.63 -2.96 -1.52
C THR A 112 11.23 -4.24 -2.10
N PRO A 113 11.84 -4.19 -3.29
CA PRO A 113 12.61 -5.32 -3.81
C PRO A 113 13.79 -5.63 -2.90
N LYS A 114 14.12 -6.92 -2.75
CA LYS A 114 15.33 -7.33 -2.03
C LYS A 114 16.56 -6.72 -2.71
N ASP A 115 17.45 -6.14 -1.91
CA ASP A 115 18.71 -5.52 -2.34
C ASP A 115 18.53 -4.39 -3.38
N GLY A 116 17.33 -3.81 -3.50
CA GLY A 116 17.01 -2.79 -4.50
C GLY A 116 16.82 -3.34 -5.93
N ASN A 117 16.89 -4.66 -6.13
CA ASN A 117 16.77 -5.28 -7.44
C ASN A 117 15.31 -5.51 -7.84
N ILE A 118 14.78 -4.70 -8.75
CA ILE A 118 13.38 -4.81 -9.25
C ILE A 118 13.06 -6.14 -9.94
N GLN A 119 14.06 -6.94 -10.31
CA GLN A 119 13.89 -8.28 -10.87
C GLN A 119 13.92 -9.38 -9.79
N SER A 120 14.05 -9.02 -8.51
CA SER A 120 14.06 -10.01 -7.42
C SER A 120 12.70 -10.68 -7.26
N GLU A 121 12.71 -11.99 -7.08
CA GLU A 121 11.53 -12.76 -6.67
C GLU A 121 11.19 -12.60 -5.18
N VAL A 122 12.03 -11.88 -4.43
CA VAL A 122 11.82 -11.62 -3.00
C VAL A 122 11.43 -10.17 -2.79
N VAL A 123 10.26 -9.97 -2.22
CA VAL A 123 9.81 -8.68 -1.71
C VAL A 123 10.03 -8.59 -0.20
N LEU A 124 10.45 -7.42 0.26
CA LEU A 124 10.61 -7.09 1.67
C LEU A 124 9.38 -6.29 2.12
N LEU A 125 8.81 -6.62 3.27
CA LEU A 125 7.88 -5.76 4.00
C LEU A 125 8.62 -5.07 5.14
N ASN A 126 8.66 -3.74 5.10
CA ASN A 126 9.31 -2.93 6.14
C ASN A 126 10.79 -3.32 6.39
N GLY A 127 11.46 -3.87 5.38
CA GLY A 127 12.84 -4.38 5.45
C GLY A 127 12.97 -5.87 5.72
N THR A 128 11.90 -6.57 6.08
CA THR A 128 11.90 -8.02 6.36
C THR A 128 11.41 -8.81 5.14
N PRO A 129 12.14 -9.84 4.66
CA PRO A 129 11.69 -10.67 3.55
C PRO A 129 10.35 -11.35 3.83
N LEU A 130 9.41 -11.21 2.89
CA LEU A 130 8.18 -11.99 2.88
C LEU A 130 8.47 -13.36 2.27
N LYS A 131 8.58 -14.36 3.13
CA LYS A 131 8.73 -15.76 2.76
C LYS A 131 7.72 -16.57 3.55
N LEU A 132 7.26 -17.67 2.96
CA LEU A 132 6.40 -18.62 3.67
C LEU A 132 7.11 -19.10 4.94
N THR A 133 6.30 -19.41 5.97
CA THR A 133 6.81 -20.06 7.18
C THR A 133 7.29 -21.48 6.88
N GLN A 134 7.91 -22.14 7.85
CA GLN A 134 8.29 -23.56 7.71
C GLN A 134 7.07 -24.47 7.42
N SER A 135 5.88 -24.05 7.88
CA SER A 135 4.60 -24.72 7.65
C SER A 135 3.94 -24.33 6.32
N LEU A 136 4.62 -23.55 5.46
CA LEU A 136 4.12 -23.01 4.19
C LEU A 136 2.99 -21.97 4.32
N ASP A 137 2.81 -21.38 5.50
CA ASP A 137 1.84 -20.32 5.71
C ASP A 137 2.35 -18.96 5.23
N ILE A 138 1.43 -18.07 4.86
CA ILE A 138 1.75 -16.66 4.64
C ILE A 138 2.21 -16.06 5.97
N PRO A 139 3.40 -15.42 6.04
CA PRO A 139 3.87 -14.81 7.27
C PRO A 139 2.97 -13.65 7.70
N GLU A 140 3.00 -13.31 8.98
CA GLU A 140 2.35 -12.09 9.44
C GLU A 140 2.91 -10.86 8.71
N MET A 141 2.00 -10.01 8.25
CA MET A 141 2.34 -8.79 7.54
C MET A 141 2.11 -7.62 8.50
N ASN A 142 3.05 -7.40 9.41
CA ASN A 142 2.91 -6.40 10.46
C ASN A 142 3.28 -5.00 9.95
N PRO A 143 2.50 -3.96 10.29
CA PRO A 143 2.81 -2.58 9.91
C PRO A 143 3.99 -2.05 10.70
N LYS A 144 4.60 -0.99 10.17
CA LYS A 144 5.37 -0.06 10.97
C LYS A 144 4.43 0.99 11.53
N LEU A 145 4.44 1.16 12.85
CA LEU A 145 3.70 2.24 13.52
C LEU A 145 4.51 3.53 13.46
N VAL A 146 3.89 4.60 12.99
CA VAL A 146 4.52 5.90 12.74
C VAL A 146 3.63 7.02 13.25
N ASP A 147 4.23 8.09 13.73
CA ASP A 147 3.51 9.31 14.13
C ASP A 147 2.68 9.87 12.95
N PRO A 148 1.36 10.14 13.13
CA PRO A 148 0.49 10.64 12.07
C PRO A 148 0.92 11.97 11.45
N SER A 149 1.60 12.85 12.20
CA SER A 149 2.07 14.16 11.74
C SER A 149 3.35 14.07 10.89
N SER A 150 4.09 12.97 11.01
CA SER A 150 5.34 12.79 10.28
C SER A 150 5.09 12.52 8.79
N THR A 151 6.05 12.88 7.94
CA THR A 151 5.97 12.59 6.49
C THR A 151 6.21 11.10 6.21
N VAL A 152 5.44 10.51 5.30
CA VAL A 152 5.69 9.17 4.76
C VAL A 152 6.91 9.21 3.83
N LYS A 153 7.90 8.35 4.06
CA LYS A 153 9.10 8.25 3.20
C LYS A 153 8.91 7.14 2.17
N VAL A 154 8.78 7.48 0.90
CA VAL A 154 8.57 6.52 -0.20
C VAL A 154 9.87 6.34 -0.98
N LYS A 155 10.58 5.24 -0.74
CA LYS A 155 11.88 4.93 -1.36
C LYS A 155 11.76 4.75 -2.89
N PRO A 156 12.86 4.87 -3.66
CA PRO A 156 12.88 4.51 -5.08
C PRO A 156 12.35 3.10 -5.32
N HIS A 157 11.68 2.87 -6.45
CA HIS A 157 11.12 1.58 -6.87
C HIS A 157 10.38 0.83 -5.75
N SER A 158 9.48 1.53 -5.07
CA SER A 158 8.75 0.97 -3.92
C SER A 158 7.26 1.24 -3.98
N ILE A 159 6.52 0.41 -3.25
CA ILE A 159 5.09 0.54 -3.05
C ILE A 159 4.85 0.66 -1.55
N VAL A 160 4.02 1.63 -1.13
CA VAL A 160 3.72 1.83 0.29
C VAL A 160 2.21 1.90 0.47
N PHE A 161 1.67 1.06 1.36
CA PHE A 161 0.31 1.23 1.86
C PHE A 161 0.36 1.97 3.19
N VAL A 162 -0.50 2.96 3.35
CA VAL A 162 -0.57 3.80 4.54
C VAL A 162 -2.00 3.78 5.04
N TYR A 163 -2.23 3.23 6.23
CA TYR A 163 -3.53 3.29 6.90
C TYR A 163 -3.50 4.34 7.99
N SER A 164 -4.45 5.27 7.94
CA SER A 164 -4.60 6.33 8.92
C SER A 164 -6.03 6.36 9.44
N LYS A 165 -6.18 6.03 10.72
CA LYS A 165 -7.46 6.13 11.44
C LYS A 165 -7.83 7.58 11.78
N SER A 166 -6.83 8.43 11.98
CA SER A 166 -7.00 9.85 12.35
C SER A 166 -7.51 10.71 11.19
N PHE A 167 -7.44 10.21 9.96
CA PHE A 167 -7.87 10.95 8.78
C PHE A 167 -9.38 10.80 8.58
N HIS A 168 -10.12 11.88 8.86
CA HIS A 168 -11.57 11.88 8.74
C HIS A 168 -12.02 12.29 7.33
N ALA A 169 -12.45 11.32 6.54
CA ALA A 169 -13.13 11.53 5.26
C ALA A 169 -14.62 11.20 5.43
N PRO A 170 -15.55 12.14 5.20
CA PRO A 170 -16.99 11.91 5.37
C PRO A 170 -17.57 10.77 4.51
N ALA A 171 -16.92 10.41 3.42
CA ALA A 171 -17.31 9.25 2.62
C ALA A 171 -16.98 7.89 3.28
N CYS A 172 -16.25 7.90 4.40
CA CYS A 172 -15.73 6.74 5.12
C CYS A 172 -16.30 6.58 6.54
N SER A 173 -17.34 7.35 6.88
CA SER A 173 -18.07 7.26 8.15
C SER A 173 -19.13 6.17 8.13
#